data_AF-A0A930R6J0-F1
#
_entry.id   AF-A0A930R6J0-F1
#
_cell.length_a   1.000
_cell.length_b   1.000
_cell.length_c   1.000
_cell.angle_alpha   90.00
_cell.angle_beta   90.00
_cell.angle_gamma   90.00
#
_symmetry.space_group_name_H-M   'P 1'
#
loop_
_entity.id
_entity.type
_entity.pdbx_description
1 polymer ?
#
loop_
_entity_poly.entity_id
_entity_poly.type
_entity_poly.pdbx_seq_one_letter_code
_entity_poly.pdbx_strand_id
1 'polypeptide(L)'
;MSTLYLEPFSGLSGDMLNALLLDLGADRKHLEEALKTISLDGYHLHVDRIAKSSIWGTDFDVHMEHGEKDHGIAGDFDHHHHHDHEHVNEHTHAHSHAHEEHTHAHTHSHEHTHEHSHEHEHDHHHEHEHTHDGHSHEHTHSHHHHHGEVRGLKEIETIILSSGTSDFVKDKSLEVFRDIAQAEANVHQM
;
A
#
# COMPACT_ATOMS: atom_id res chain seq x y z
N MET A 1 37.86 -9.18 14.94
CA MET A 1 37.52 -7.90 14.26
C MET A 1 36.00 -7.79 14.34
N SER A 2 35.45 -6.74 14.98
CA SER A 2 34.01 -6.62 15.30
C SER A 2 33.34 -5.48 14.53
N THR A 3 33.85 -5.15 13.36
CA THR A 3 33.39 -4.03 12.54
C THR A 3 32.75 -4.58 11.28
N LEU A 4 31.46 -4.28 11.11
CA LEU A 4 30.71 -4.55 9.87
C LEU A 4 30.69 -3.26 9.05
N TYR A 5 31.20 -3.31 7.83
CA TYR A 5 31.13 -2.21 6.87
C TYR A 5 30.10 -2.57 5.80
N LEU A 6 29.10 -1.72 5.60
CA LEU A 6 28.03 -1.89 4.62
C LEU A 6 28.10 -0.76 3.60
N GLU A 7 28.14 -1.12 2.31
CA GLU A 7 28.07 -0.17 1.19
C GLU A 7 26.90 -0.54 0.27
N PRO A 8 25.65 -0.26 0.68
CA PRO A 8 24.49 -0.53 -0.15
C PRO A 8 24.36 0.55 -1.22
N PHE A 9 24.57 0.19 -2.50
CA PHE A 9 24.50 1.13 -3.62
C PHE A 9 23.09 1.68 -3.88
N SER A 10 22.04 0.95 -3.48
CA SER A 10 20.63 1.30 -3.70
C SER A 10 19.78 1.18 -2.43
N GLY A 11 20.41 1.16 -1.25
CA GLY A 11 19.74 0.87 0.02
C GLY A 11 19.72 -0.61 0.39
N LEU A 12 19.28 -0.89 1.63
CA LEU A 12 19.19 -2.23 2.21
C LEU A 12 17.90 -2.30 3.03
N SER A 13 16.96 -3.16 2.62
CA SER A 13 15.72 -3.40 3.34
C SER A 13 15.98 -4.15 4.67
N GLY A 14 15.06 -4.02 5.61
CA GLY A 14 15.22 -4.57 6.96
C GLY A 14 15.34 -6.10 6.99
N ASP A 15 14.57 -6.81 6.15
CA ASP A 15 14.66 -8.25 5.97
C ASP A 15 16.02 -8.69 5.41
N MET A 16 16.55 -7.97 4.41
CA MET A 16 17.89 -8.22 3.88
C MET A 16 18.98 -7.99 4.92
N LEU A 17 18.84 -6.94 5.75
CA LEU A 17 19.78 -6.70 6.87
C LEU A 17 19.69 -7.81 7.92
N ASN A 18 18.49 -8.24 8.29
CA ASN A 18 18.28 -9.33 9.25
C ASN A 18 18.88 -10.65 8.74
N ALA A 19 18.63 -10.99 7.48
CA ALA A 19 19.20 -12.15 6.82
C ALA A 19 20.74 -12.10 6.82
N LEU A 20 21.33 -10.95 6.47
CA LEU A 20 22.78 -10.74 6.49
C LEU A 20 23.37 -10.97 7.89
N LEU A 21 22.77 -10.39 8.93
CA LEU A 21 23.27 -10.53 10.30
C LEU A 21 23.20 -11.99 10.80
N LEU A 22 22.13 -12.70 10.45
CA LEU A 22 22.00 -14.12 10.75
C LEU A 22 23.03 -14.96 10.00
N ASP A 23 23.27 -14.67 8.71
CA ASP A 23 24.29 -15.37 7.91
C ASP A 23 25.72 -15.10 8.41
N LEU A 24 25.97 -13.92 8.98
CA LEU A 24 27.22 -13.57 9.68
C LEU A 24 27.40 -14.25 11.05
N GLY A 25 26.38 -14.98 11.52
CA GLY A 25 26.45 -15.79 12.74
C GLY A 25 25.72 -15.19 13.95
N ALA A 26 24.81 -14.23 13.76
CA ALA A 26 23.90 -13.83 14.85
C ALA A 26 23.03 -15.01 15.31
N ASP A 27 22.73 -15.05 16.61
CA ASP A 27 21.99 -16.16 17.21
C ASP A 27 20.48 -16.06 16.91
N ARG A 28 20.01 -16.92 16.01
CA ARG A 28 18.59 -17.05 15.67
C ARG A 28 17.71 -17.36 16.87
N LYS A 29 18.16 -18.19 17.82
CA LYS A 29 17.34 -18.54 18.99
C LYS A 29 17.16 -17.33 19.89
N HIS A 30 18.24 -16.59 20.09
CA HIS A 30 18.18 -15.35 20.87
C HIS A 30 17.21 -14.33 20.23
N LEU A 31 17.25 -14.20 18.90
CA LEU A 31 16.29 -13.36 18.15
C LEU A 31 14.84 -13.82 18.39
N GLU A 32 14.54 -15.10 18.19
CA GLU A 32 13.20 -15.65 18.39
C GLU A 32 12.71 -15.52 19.85
N GLU A 33 13.59 -15.72 20.83
CA GLU A 33 13.27 -15.52 22.25
C GLU A 33 12.98 -14.05 22.58
N ALA A 34 13.78 -13.13 22.05
CA ALA A 34 13.56 -11.70 22.23
C ALA A 34 12.23 -11.26 21.59
N LEU A 35 11.94 -11.72 20.36
CA LEU A 35 10.70 -11.40 19.64
C LEU A 35 9.46 -11.92 20.35
N LYS A 36 9.51 -13.09 21.00
CA LYS A 36 8.40 -13.60 21.84
C LYS A 36 8.04 -12.68 23.01
N THR A 37 8.98 -11.86 23.46
CA THR A 37 8.70 -10.88 24.54
C THR A 37 7.92 -9.67 24.02
N ILE A 38 7.96 -9.42 22.71
CA ILE A 38 7.10 -8.46 22.05
C ILE A 38 5.77 -9.19 21.84
N SER A 39 4.76 -8.90 22.66
CA SER A 39 3.48 -9.61 22.70
C SER A 39 2.63 -9.32 21.45
N LEU A 40 3.11 -9.81 20.30
CA LEU A 40 2.51 -9.71 18.99
C LEU A 40 2.17 -11.12 18.51
N ASP A 41 0.90 -11.34 18.20
CA ASP A 41 0.41 -12.58 17.62
C ASP A 41 0.23 -12.44 16.11
N GLY A 42 -0.08 -13.56 15.43
CA GLY A 42 -0.49 -13.54 14.03
C GLY A 42 0.65 -13.39 13.01
N TYR A 43 1.89 -13.70 13.41
CA TYR A 43 3.03 -13.75 12.47
C TYR A 43 3.89 -15.00 12.65
N HIS A 44 4.58 -15.37 11.56
CA HIS A 44 5.56 -16.44 11.53
C HIS A 44 6.84 -15.97 10.84
N LEU A 45 7.99 -16.35 11.42
CA LEU A 45 9.31 -16.08 10.83
C LEU A 45 9.73 -17.24 9.94
N HIS A 46 10.04 -16.94 8.70
CA HIS A 46 10.68 -17.85 7.77
C HIS A 46 12.13 -17.45 7.61
N VAL A 47 13.03 -18.35 8.00
CA VAL A 47 14.48 -18.14 7.87
C VAL A 47 15.08 -19.39 7.27
N ASP A 48 15.33 -19.31 5.97
CA ASP A 48 15.72 -20.45 5.14
C ASP A 48 16.98 -20.14 4.35
N ARG A 49 17.80 -21.16 4.13
CA ARG A 49 18.96 -21.02 3.25
C ARG A 49 18.54 -21.31 1.83
N ILE A 50 18.64 -20.30 0.96
CA ILE A 50 18.18 -20.38 -0.42
C ILE A 50 19.35 -20.25 -1.40
N ALA A 51 19.14 -20.76 -2.61
CA ALA A 51 20.02 -20.51 -3.75
C ALA A 51 19.23 -19.88 -4.89
N LYS A 52 19.69 -18.74 -5.39
CA LYS A 52 19.19 -18.12 -6.63
C LYS A 52 20.36 -17.91 -7.56
N SER A 53 20.24 -18.42 -8.80
CA SER A 53 21.32 -18.31 -9.81
C SER A 53 22.69 -18.80 -9.30
N SER A 54 22.72 -19.87 -8.52
CA SER A 54 23.92 -20.45 -7.87
C SER A 54 24.58 -19.60 -6.77
N ILE A 55 23.93 -18.50 -6.35
CA ILE A 55 24.35 -17.71 -5.20
C ILE A 55 23.55 -18.17 -4.00
N TRP A 56 24.24 -18.50 -2.92
CA TRP A 56 23.64 -18.93 -1.66
C TRP A 56 23.53 -17.76 -0.69
N GLY A 57 22.40 -17.69 0.01
CA GLY A 57 22.18 -16.72 1.07
C GLY A 57 21.10 -17.20 2.04
N THR A 58 21.01 -16.50 3.16
CA THR A 58 19.86 -16.62 4.06
C THR A 58 18.74 -15.73 3.52
N ASP A 59 17.53 -16.26 3.49
CA ASP A 59 16.29 -15.54 3.25
C ASP A 59 15.60 -15.34 4.60
N PHE A 60 15.19 -14.12 4.90
CA PHE A 60 14.46 -13.79 6.13
C PHE A 60 13.13 -13.17 5.70
N ASP A 61 12.01 -13.78 6.08
CA ASP A 61 10.68 -13.27 5.76
C ASP A 61 9.76 -13.37 6.98
N VAL A 62 8.80 -12.45 7.04
CA VAL A 62 7.78 -12.38 8.08
C VAL A 62 6.42 -12.56 7.40
N HIS A 63 5.77 -13.68 7.68
CA HIS A 63 4.46 -14.02 7.14
C HIS A 63 3.38 -13.69 8.15
N MET A 64 2.32 -13.04 7.72
CA MET A 64 1.16 -12.71 8.55
C MET A 64 0.11 -13.82 8.37
N GLU A 65 -0.49 -14.30 9.47
CA GLU A 65 -1.50 -15.37 9.42
C GLU A 65 -2.76 -14.97 8.63
N HIS A 66 -3.09 -13.66 8.58
CA HIS A 66 -4.31 -13.14 7.97
C HIS A 66 -4.10 -12.46 6.60
N GLY A 67 -2.99 -12.76 5.92
CA GLY A 67 -2.90 -12.63 4.46
C GLY A 67 -2.50 -11.27 3.87
N GLU A 68 -2.43 -10.19 4.64
CA GLU A 68 -1.96 -8.89 4.13
C GLU A 68 -0.93 -8.26 5.08
N LYS A 69 0.14 -7.71 4.50
CA LYS A 69 1.12 -6.89 5.23
C LYS A 69 0.50 -5.50 5.42
N ASP A 70 0.71 -4.93 6.61
CA ASP A 70 0.19 -3.60 6.98
C ASP A 70 0.61 -2.51 5.96
N HIS A 71 -0.26 -1.53 5.71
CA HIS A 71 -0.04 -0.45 4.77
C HIS A 71 0.61 0.81 5.37
N GLY A 72 0.96 0.82 6.67
CA GLY A 72 1.67 1.93 7.32
C GLY A 72 1.18 2.17 8.75
N ILE A 73 1.42 3.35 9.33
CA ILE A 73 0.78 3.75 10.60
C ILE A 73 -0.57 4.38 10.28
N ALA A 74 -1.65 3.91 10.91
CA ALA A 74 -2.94 4.57 10.79
C ALA A 74 -2.91 5.84 11.61
N GLY A 75 -3.19 6.96 10.96
CA GLY A 75 -4.08 7.92 11.60
C GLY A 75 -5.51 7.68 11.15
N ASP A 76 -6.41 8.36 11.83
CA ASP A 76 -7.86 8.40 11.62
C ASP A 76 -8.18 9.05 10.26
N PHE A 77 -7.75 8.41 9.18
CA PHE A 77 -7.75 8.95 7.82
C PHE A 77 -8.69 8.11 6.97
N ASP A 78 -9.95 8.50 7.05
CA ASP A 78 -11.03 8.01 6.22
C ASP A 78 -10.82 8.47 4.76
N HIS A 79 -9.79 7.93 4.09
CA HIS A 79 -9.55 8.18 2.67
C HIS A 79 -10.42 7.23 1.84
N HIS A 80 -11.69 7.58 1.72
CA HIS A 80 -12.62 7.02 0.73
C HIS A 80 -12.15 7.40 -0.69
N HIS A 81 -11.16 6.70 -1.23
CA HIS A 81 -10.92 6.67 -2.66
C HIS A 81 -11.80 5.59 -3.28
N HIS A 82 -13.08 5.91 -3.48
CA HIS A 82 -13.94 5.15 -4.38
C HIS A 82 -13.49 5.44 -5.81
N HIS A 83 -12.50 4.70 -6.28
CA HIS A 83 -12.27 4.53 -7.71
C HIS A 83 -13.23 3.45 -8.19
N ASP A 84 -14.44 3.88 -8.54
CA ASP A 84 -15.29 3.08 -9.41
C ASP A 84 -14.56 2.95 -10.75
N HIS A 85 -13.92 1.81 -10.94
CA HIS A 85 -13.28 1.43 -12.20
C HIS A 85 -13.88 0.11 -12.68
N GLU A 86 -15.11 0.18 -13.15
CA GLU A 86 -15.62 -0.63 -14.26
C GLU A 86 -16.50 0.32 -15.10
N HIS A 87 -16.43 0.42 -16.43
CA HIS A 87 -16.25 -0.61 -17.43
C HIS A 87 -15.56 -0.04 -18.69
N VAL A 88 -14.91 -0.92 -19.44
CA VAL A 88 -14.67 -0.75 -20.88
C VAL A 88 -16.02 -0.52 -21.55
N ASN A 89 -16.31 0.72 -21.92
CA ASN A 89 -17.48 1.05 -22.73
C ASN A 89 -17.18 0.70 -24.19
N GLU A 90 -17.37 -0.57 -24.55
CA GLU A 90 -17.47 -0.98 -25.95
C GLU A 90 -18.87 -0.58 -26.45
N HIS A 91 -18.99 0.65 -26.95
CA HIS A 91 -20.21 1.15 -27.55
C HIS A 91 -20.22 0.87 -29.06
N THR A 92 -20.93 -0.17 -29.47
CA THR A 92 -21.26 -0.39 -30.88
C THR A 92 -22.52 0.41 -31.23
N HIS A 93 -22.38 1.48 -32.02
CA HIS A 93 -23.53 2.20 -32.56
C HIS A 93 -23.90 1.65 -33.94
N ALA A 94 -25.11 1.09 -34.04
CA ALA A 94 -25.74 0.74 -35.31
C ALA A 94 -26.80 1.79 -35.64
N HIS A 95 -26.60 2.52 -36.73
CA HIS A 95 -27.59 3.45 -37.24
C HIS A 95 -28.14 2.94 -38.57
N SER A 96 -29.46 2.87 -38.67
CA SER A 96 -30.19 2.57 -39.90
C SER A 96 -30.88 3.83 -40.39
N HIS A 97 -30.57 4.26 -41.61
CA HIS A 97 -31.30 5.33 -42.28
C HIS A 97 -32.07 4.77 -43.47
N ALA A 98 -33.34 5.16 -43.60
CA ALA A 98 -34.19 4.80 -44.72
C ALA A 98 -34.25 5.96 -45.71
N HIS A 99 -33.83 5.72 -46.95
CA HIS A 99 -34.19 6.55 -48.11
C HIS A 99 -34.92 5.67 -49.11
N GLU A 100 -35.87 6.25 -49.84
CA GLU A 100 -36.89 5.53 -50.59
C GLU A 100 -36.42 4.61 -51.74
N GLU A 101 -35.12 4.42 -52.00
CA GLU A 101 -34.69 3.40 -52.96
C GLU A 101 -33.48 2.52 -52.62
N HIS A 102 -32.69 2.75 -51.55
CA HIS A 102 -31.63 1.79 -51.15
C HIS A 102 -31.30 1.82 -49.65
N THR A 103 -30.95 0.66 -49.08
CA THR A 103 -30.49 0.51 -47.68
C THR A 103 -28.98 0.22 -47.66
N HIS A 104 -28.25 0.93 -46.79
CA HIS A 104 -26.85 0.64 -46.49
C HIS A 104 -26.66 0.50 -44.98
N ALA A 105 -25.91 -0.52 -44.58
CA ALA A 105 -25.47 -0.74 -43.21
C ALA A 105 -23.95 -0.52 -43.17
N HIS A 106 -23.49 0.36 -42.29
CA HIS A 106 -22.07 0.59 -42.03
C HIS A 106 -21.76 0.26 -40.58
N THR A 107 -20.68 -0.47 -40.37
CA THR A 107 -20.11 -0.78 -39.06
C THR A 107 -18.76 -0.10 -38.97
N HIS A 108 -18.60 0.84 -38.05
CA HIS A 108 -17.31 1.46 -37.75
C HIS A 108 -16.82 0.96 -36.40
N SER A 109 -15.55 0.55 -36.36
CA SER A 109 -14.82 0.25 -35.13
C SER A 109 -13.73 1.30 -35.01
N HIS A 110 -13.77 2.10 -33.95
CA HIS A 110 -12.72 3.06 -33.64
C HIS A 110 -12.01 2.59 -32.36
N GLU A 111 -10.71 2.32 -32.45
CA GLU A 111 -9.85 2.29 -31.27
C GLU A 111 -9.43 3.73 -30.98
N HIS A 112 -9.78 4.21 -29.79
CA HIS A 112 -9.22 5.44 -29.24
C HIS A 112 -8.13 5.06 -28.23
N THR A 113 -6.88 5.22 -28.63
CA THR A 113 -5.78 5.33 -27.67
C THR A 113 -5.79 6.77 -27.16
N HIS A 114 -6.38 7.01 -25.99
CA HIS A 114 -6.22 8.29 -25.31
C HIS A 114 -4.89 8.32 -24.57
N GLU A 115 -3.93 9.06 -25.12
CA GLU A 115 -2.77 9.52 -24.37
C GLU A 115 -3.19 10.76 -23.57
N HIS A 116 -3.32 10.60 -22.25
CA HIS A 116 -3.70 11.70 -21.36
C HIS A 116 -2.45 12.46 -20.92
N SER A 117 -2.12 13.54 -21.63
CA SER A 117 -1.39 14.66 -21.04
C SER A 117 -2.42 15.73 -20.69
N HIS A 118 -2.54 16.07 -19.40
CA HIS A 118 -3.42 17.14 -18.94
C HIS A 118 -2.58 18.25 -18.31
N GLU A 119 -2.22 19.24 -19.13
CA GLU A 119 -2.02 20.61 -18.68
C GLU A 119 -3.20 21.42 -19.23
N HIS A 120 -4.05 21.95 -18.35
CA HIS A 120 -5.03 22.99 -18.73
C HIS A 120 -5.23 23.98 -17.58
N GLU A 121 -4.66 25.18 -17.75
CA GLU A 121 -5.34 26.42 -17.36
C GLU A 121 -6.40 26.71 -18.42
N HIS A 122 -7.67 26.84 -18.03
CA HIS A 122 -8.66 27.62 -18.79
C HIS A 122 -9.74 28.19 -17.86
N ASP A 123 -9.87 29.53 -17.93
CA ASP A 123 -10.99 30.32 -17.47
C ASP A 123 -12.14 30.18 -18.49
N HIS A 124 -13.28 29.64 -18.06
CA HIS A 124 -14.52 29.65 -18.84
C HIS A 124 -15.73 29.90 -17.93
N HIS A 125 -16.21 31.13 -17.96
CA HIS A 125 -17.58 31.47 -17.56
C HIS A 125 -18.58 30.90 -18.58
N HIS A 126 -19.41 29.95 -18.14
CA HIS A 126 -20.66 29.62 -18.80
C HIS A 126 -21.77 29.52 -17.75
N GLU A 127 -22.65 30.52 -17.73
CA GLU A 127 -23.94 30.42 -17.05
C GLU A 127 -24.87 29.55 -17.90
N HIS A 128 -25.23 28.38 -17.38
CA HIS A 128 -26.34 27.59 -17.88
C HIS A 128 -27.29 27.29 -16.72
N GLU A 129 -28.45 27.95 -16.78
CA GLU A 129 -29.60 27.67 -15.94
C GLU A 129 -30.35 26.47 -16.52
N HIS A 130 -30.26 25.32 -15.83
CA HIS A 130 -31.12 24.17 -16.10
C HIS A 130 -31.96 23.87 -14.86
N THR A 131 -33.25 24.14 -14.99
CA THR A 131 -34.29 23.69 -14.07
C THR A 131 -34.66 22.26 -14.45
N HIS A 132 -34.20 21.29 -13.66
CA HIS A 132 -34.76 19.95 -13.67
C HIS A 132 -35.28 19.57 -12.28
N ASP A 133 -36.55 19.19 -12.34
CA ASP A 133 -37.46 18.81 -11.28
C ASP A 133 -36.97 17.56 -10.54
N GLY A 134 -37.29 17.51 -9.24
CA GLY A 134 -36.58 16.70 -8.26
C GLY A 134 -36.62 15.19 -8.47
N HIS A 135 -35.44 14.56 -8.43
CA HIS A 135 -35.26 13.21 -7.89
C HIS A 135 -33.95 13.14 -7.09
N SER A 136 -34.04 13.35 -5.78
CA SER A 136 -32.96 13.08 -4.83
C SER A 136 -32.98 11.60 -4.49
N HIS A 137 -32.05 10.83 -5.06
CA HIS A 137 -31.79 9.47 -4.59
C HIS A 137 -30.79 9.53 -3.44
N GLU A 138 -31.28 9.38 -2.22
CA GLU A 138 -30.48 9.26 -1.01
C GLU A 138 -29.94 7.83 -0.94
N HIS A 139 -28.73 7.63 -1.47
CA HIS A 139 -28.02 6.37 -1.32
C HIS A 139 -27.26 6.37 0.00
N THR A 140 -27.81 5.70 1.01
CA THR A 140 -27.12 5.39 2.27
C THR A 140 -26.26 4.15 2.07
N HIS A 141 -25.06 4.36 1.53
CA HIS A 141 -24.06 3.30 1.48
C HIS A 141 -23.33 3.20 2.81
N SER A 142 -23.81 2.30 3.68
CA SER A 142 -23.04 1.80 4.82
C SER A 142 -21.99 0.82 4.31
N HIS A 143 -20.84 1.32 3.87
CA HIS A 143 -19.68 0.47 3.61
C HIS A 143 -18.97 0.22 4.93
N HIS A 144 -19.18 -0.98 5.49
CA HIS A 144 -18.26 -1.54 6.48
C HIS A 144 -16.94 -1.85 5.77
N HIS A 145 -16.06 -0.85 5.68
CA HIS A 145 -14.66 -1.10 5.34
C HIS A 145 -14.02 -1.76 6.55
N HIS A 146 -13.78 -3.06 6.45
CA HIS A 146 -12.98 -3.82 7.39
C HIS A 146 -11.51 -3.43 7.15
N HIS A 147 -11.13 -2.20 7.51
CA HIS A 147 -9.73 -1.85 7.63
C HIS A 147 -9.15 -2.74 8.72
N GLY A 148 -8.15 -3.57 8.38
CA GLY A 148 -7.36 -4.27 9.39
C GLY A 148 -6.89 -3.25 10.43
N GLU A 149 -6.86 -3.63 11.71
CA GLU A 149 -6.46 -2.75 12.81
C GLU A 149 -5.01 -2.29 12.61
N VAL A 150 -4.82 -1.19 11.90
CA VAL A 150 -3.53 -0.56 11.74
C VAL A 150 -3.19 0.15 13.06
N ARG A 151 -2.02 -0.15 13.64
CA ARG A 151 -1.64 0.36 14.95
C ARG A 151 -1.15 1.80 14.86
N GLY A 152 -1.66 2.67 15.73
CA GLY A 152 -1.14 4.03 15.86
C GLY A 152 0.22 4.08 16.58
N LEU A 153 0.99 5.16 16.38
CA LEU A 153 2.32 5.32 16.99
C LEU A 153 2.33 5.05 18.51
N LYS A 154 1.36 5.57 19.26
CA LYS A 154 1.27 5.41 20.71
C LYS A 154 1.10 3.95 21.14
N GLU A 155 0.36 3.18 20.36
CA GLU A 155 0.20 1.75 20.59
C GLU A 155 1.52 1.02 20.34
N ILE A 156 2.20 1.34 19.22
CA ILE A 156 3.52 0.79 18.88
C ILE A 156 4.54 1.09 19.98
N GLU A 157 4.60 2.33 20.48
CA GLU A 157 5.48 2.70 21.60
C GLU A 157 5.19 1.86 22.84
N THR A 158 3.91 1.65 23.15
CA THR A 158 3.48 0.83 24.30
C THR A 158 3.93 -0.62 24.15
N ILE A 159 3.80 -1.20 22.95
CA ILE A 159 4.24 -2.56 22.65
C ILE A 159 5.75 -2.69 22.84
N ILE A 160 6.54 -1.76 22.29
CA ILE A 160 8.00 -1.77 22.40
C ILE A 160 8.43 -1.64 23.86
N LEU A 161 7.89 -0.68 24.59
CA LEU A 161 8.25 -0.42 25.99
C LEU A 161 7.89 -1.58 26.91
N SER A 162 6.77 -2.26 26.64
CA SER A 162 6.31 -3.42 27.39
C SER A 162 7.08 -4.71 27.09
N SER A 163 7.88 -4.73 26.02
CA SER A 163 8.67 -5.91 25.66
C SER A 163 9.79 -6.21 26.66
N GLY A 164 10.26 -7.46 26.64
CA GLY A 164 11.40 -7.93 27.44
C GLY A 164 12.76 -7.68 26.77
N THR A 165 12.81 -6.86 25.73
CA THR A 165 14.05 -6.48 25.03
C THR A 165 14.90 -5.52 25.87
N SER A 166 16.18 -5.35 25.51
CA SER A 166 17.07 -4.42 26.23
C SER A 166 16.70 -2.96 25.99
N ASP A 167 17.07 -2.07 26.92
CA ASP A 167 16.82 -0.63 26.79
C ASP A 167 17.43 -0.06 25.50
N PHE A 168 18.61 -0.55 25.12
CA PHE A 168 19.23 -0.18 23.85
C PHE A 168 18.34 -0.50 22.64
N VAL A 169 17.71 -1.68 22.62
CA VAL A 169 16.79 -2.08 21.54
C VAL A 169 15.54 -1.22 21.57
N LYS A 170 14.95 -0.99 22.75
CA LYS A 170 13.75 -0.15 22.91
C LYS A 170 14.00 1.26 22.40
N ASP A 171 15.09 1.90 22.85
CA ASP A 171 15.44 3.25 22.46
C ASP A 171 15.62 3.38 20.95
N LYS A 172 16.32 2.41 20.32
CA LYS A 172 16.52 2.40 18.87
C LYS A 172 15.27 2.11 18.08
N SER A 173 14.42 1.21 18.53
CA SER A 173 13.13 0.95 17.88
C SER A 173 12.22 2.19 17.95
N LEU A 174 12.16 2.87 19.10
CA LEU A 174 11.37 4.09 19.26
C LEU A 174 11.86 5.23 18.37
N GLU A 175 13.19 5.40 18.24
CA GLU A 175 13.79 6.39 17.33
C GLU A 175 13.32 6.16 15.88
N VAL A 176 13.40 4.92 15.39
CA VAL A 176 12.96 4.56 14.04
C VAL A 176 11.47 4.81 13.82
N PHE A 177 10.60 4.37 14.74
CA PHE A 177 9.15 4.55 14.56
C PHE A 177 8.73 6.03 14.66
N ARG A 178 9.43 6.84 15.45
CA ARG A 178 9.20 8.30 15.50
C ARG A 178 9.61 8.98 14.21
N ASP A 179 10.74 8.58 13.63
CA ASP A 179 11.19 9.10 12.33
C ASP A 179 10.20 8.75 11.22
N ILE A 180 9.67 7.52 11.20
CA ILE A 180 8.63 7.09 10.26
C ILE A 180 7.37 7.94 10.44
N ALA A 181 6.86 8.06 11.67
CA ALA A 181 5.66 8.84 11.95
C ALA A 181 5.82 10.33 11.58
N GLN A 182 7.00 10.90 11.81
CA GLN A 182 7.29 12.28 11.40
C GLN A 182 7.34 12.42 9.88
N ALA A 183 7.93 11.46 9.18
CA ALA A 183 7.96 11.45 7.71
C ALA A 183 6.54 11.35 7.13
N GLU A 184 5.69 10.48 7.68
CA GLU A 184 4.29 10.35 7.28
C GLU A 184 3.51 11.65 7.56
N ALA A 185 3.65 12.25 8.75
CA ALA A 185 3.00 13.53 9.08
C ALA A 185 3.34 14.64 8.07
N ASN A 186 4.61 14.72 7.66
CA ASN A 186 5.06 15.69 6.66
C ASN A 186 4.43 15.45 5.28
N VAL A 187 4.31 14.20 4.84
CA VAL A 187 3.68 13.83 3.56
C VAL A 187 2.20 14.23 3.55
N HIS A 188 1.54 14.10 4.69
CA HIS A 188 0.12 14.40 4.86
C HIS A 188 -0.17 15.86 5.31
N GLN A 189 0.84 16.74 5.32
CA GLN A 189 0.73 18.17 5.69
C GLN A 189 0.11 18.44 7.06
N MET A 190 0.52 17.68 8.09
CA MET A 190 0.13 17.90 9.49
C MET A 190 1.08 18.82 10.24
#